data_AF-A0A9P7FRC3-F1
#
_entry.id   AF-A0A9P7FRC3-F1
#
_cell.length_a   1.000
_cell.length_b   1.000
_cell.length_c   1.000
_cell.angle_alpha   90.00
_cell.angle_beta   90.00
_cell.angle_gamma   90.00
#
_symmetry.space_group_name_H-M   'P 1'
#
loop_
_entity.id
_entity.type
_entity.pdbx_description
1 polymer ?
#
loop_
_entity_poly.entity_id
_entity_poly.type
_entity_poly.pdbx_seq_one_letter_code
_entity_poly.pdbx_strand_id
1 'polypeptide(L)'
;MARIQHLENLPTLPLPCDYFDLIGGVGTGGCASSELPSSYTLILNVRLIALMLGRLRMPIDTAIKEYVGLTQRVFSKKRFGRTTNVYRANVLEAAMKTLIETAGYPVDSLMRGPDTSQCL
;
A
#
# COMPACT_ATOMS: atom_id res chain seq x y z
N MET A 1 5.22 -13.24 -8.24
CA MET A 1 4.11 -13.53 -9.17
C MET A 1 4.55 -13.95 -10.56
N ALA A 2 5.57 -13.33 -11.17
CA ALA A 2 6.09 -13.77 -12.49
C ALA A 2 6.45 -15.27 -12.55
N ARG A 3 6.99 -15.83 -11.46
CA ARG A 3 7.24 -17.27 -11.35
C ARG A 3 5.95 -18.11 -11.45
N ILE A 4 4.87 -17.70 -10.77
CA ILE A 4 3.57 -18.40 -10.81
C ILE A 4 2.97 -18.28 -12.22
N GLN A 5 3.01 -17.08 -12.81
CA GLN A 5 2.55 -16.84 -14.17
C GLN A 5 3.21 -17.80 -15.17
N HIS A 6 4.53 -17.99 -15.06
CA HIS A 6 5.26 -18.88 -15.95
C HIS A 6 4.97 -20.37 -15.68
N LEU A 7 4.88 -20.77 -14.41
CA LEU A 7 4.61 -22.17 -14.05
C LEU A 7 3.18 -22.61 -14.42
N GLU A 8 2.20 -21.71 -14.32
CA GLU A 8 0.79 -22.01 -14.61
C GLU A 8 0.36 -21.58 -16.02
N ASN A 9 1.29 -21.08 -16.85
CA ASN A 9 1.02 -20.56 -18.20
C ASN A 9 -0.16 -19.56 -18.25
N LEU A 10 -0.19 -18.64 -17.29
CA LEU A 10 -1.26 -17.66 -17.20
C LEU A 10 -1.07 -16.53 -18.23
N PRO A 11 -2.16 -16.10 -18.91
CA PRO A 11 -2.08 -15.05 -19.92
C PRO A 11 -1.73 -13.68 -19.33
N THR A 12 -2.00 -13.48 -18.04
CA THR A 12 -1.77 -12.23 -17.31
C THR A 12 -1.14 -12.52 -15.95
N LEU A 13 -0.53 -11.48 -15.35
CA LEU A 13 0.10 -11.61 -14.06
C LEU A 13 -0.98 -11.80 -12.97
N PRO A 14 -0.96 -12.92 -12.20
CA PRO A 14 -2.00 -13.20 -11.23
C PRO A 14 -2.02 -12.18 -10.09
N LEU A 15 -3.21 -11.92 -9.56
CA LEU A 15 -3.40 -11.02 -8.42
C LEU A 15 -2.91 -11.70 -7.13
N PRO A 16 -2.19 -10.97 -6.26
CA PRO A 16 -1.77 -11.54 -4.98
C PRO A 16 -2.90 -12.00 -4.08
N CYS A 17 -4.04 -11.32 -4.10
CA CYS A 17 -5.20 -11.68 -3.29
C CYS A 17 -5.83 -13.04 -3.67
N ASP A 18 -5.54 -13.59 -4.85
CA ASP A 18 -6.09 -14.88 -5.29
C ASP A 18 -5.25 -16.07 -4.82
N TYR A 19 -3.99 -15.82 -4.44
CA TYR A 19 -3.03 -16.85 -4.01
C TYR A 19 -2.65 -16.74 -2.54
N PHE A 20 -2.94 -15.60 -1.89
CA PHE A 20 -2.58 -15.33 -0.51
C PHE A 20 -3.81 -14.91 0.30
N ASP A 21 -4.26 -15.78 1.21
CA ASP A 21 -5.35 -15.48 2.15
C ASP A 21 -4.98 -14.35 3.14
N LEU A 22 -3.70 -14.22 3.45
CA LEU A 22 -3.17 -13.21 4.36
C LEU A 22 -1.91 -12.58 3.78
N ILE A 23 -1.93 -11.25 3.66
CA ILE A 23 -0.77 -10.44 3.29
C ILE A 23 -0.40 -9.59 4.51
N GLY A 24 0.72 -9.95 5.14
CA GLY A 24 1.29 -9.22 6.26
C GLY A 24 2.42 -8.29 5.82
N GLY A 25 2.53 -7.13 6.46
CA GLY A 25 3.63 -6.19 6.25
C GLY A 25 4.01 -5.51 7.55
N VAL A 26 5.31 -5.51 7.88
CA VAL A 26 5.84 -4.80 9.06
C VAL A 26 6.51 -3.52 8.57
N GLY A 27 6.09 -2.37 9.10
CA GLY A 27 6.67 -1.08 8.78
C GLY A 27 6.79 -0.24 10.05
N THR A 28 8.00 0.23 10.35
CA THR A 28 8.26 1.23 11.37
C THR A 28 7.89 2.59 10.79
N GLY A 29 6.98 3.34 11.42
CA GLY A 29 6.49 4.61 10.89
C GLY A 29 7.58 5.52 10.31
N GLY A 30 7.31 6.05 9.12
CA GLY A 30 8.10 6.98 8.31
C GLY A 30 9.37 7.57 8.93
N CYS A 31 10.52 7.15 8.40
CA CYS A 31 11.72 7.97 8.31
C CYS A 31 12.22 7.87 6.87
N ALA A 32 11.69 8.70 5.97
CA ALA A 32 12.27 8.86 4.64
C ALA A 32 13.55 9.69 4.76
N SER A 33 14.66 9.03 5.09
CA SER A 33 15.99 9.59 4.90
C SER A 33 16.21 9.72 3.40
N SER A 34 16.33 10.97 2.93
CA SER A 34 16.52 11.37 1.53
C SER A 34 17.84 10.91 0.88
N GLU A 35 18.45 9.83 1.38
CA GLU A 35 19.75 9.31 0.92
C GLU A 35 19.70 7.84 0.50
N LEU A 36 18.56 7.16 0.60
CA LEU A 36 18.45 5.79 0.14
C LEU A 36 17.90 5.71 -1.28
N PRO A 37 18.54 4.96 -2.19
CA PRO A 37 18.09 4.82 -3.56
C PRO A 37 16.69 4.21 -3.59
N SER A 38 15.89 4.62 -4.60
CA SER A 38 14.47 4.32 -4.82
C SER A 38 14.07 2.85 -4.52
N SER A 39 15.00 1.91 -4.72
CA SER A 39 14.88 0.47 -4.44
C SER A 39 14.55 0.11 -2.98
N TYR A 40 14.98 0.92 -1.99
CA TYR A 40 14.81 0.62 -0.56
C TYR A 40 13.65 1.38 0.10
N THR A 41 13.10 2.41 -0.56
CA THR A 41 11.88 3.13 -0.09
C THR A 41 10.65 2.22 -0.07
N LEU A 42 10.66 1.14 -0.86
CA LEU A 42 9.64 0.10 -0.86
C LEU A 42 9.59 -0.68 0.47
N ILE A 43 10.74 -0.81 1.16
CA ILE A 43 10.88 -1.59 2.40
C ILE A 43 10.42 -0.80 3.64
N LEU A 44 10.30 0.53 3.55
CA LEU A 44 9.98 1.37 4.71
C LEU A 44 8.48 1.59 4.97
N ASN A 45 7.57 1.27 4.04
CA ASN A 45 6.11 1.41 4.28
C ASN A 45 5.30 0.18 3.82
N VAL A 46 5.78 -1.02 4.17
CA VAL A 46 5.19 -2.31 3.74
C VAL A 46 3.72 -2.48 4.16
N ARG A 47 3.20 -1.70 5.13
CA ARG A 47 1.77 -1.72 5.49
C ARG A 47 0.84 -1.21 4.40
N LEU A 48 1.22 -0.16 3.66
CA LEU A 48 0.34 0.42 2.64
C LEU A 48 0.28 -0.47 1.40
N ILE A 49 1.40 -1.07 1.00
CA ILE A 49 1.41 -2.01 -0.13
C ILE A 49 0.65 -3.30 0.21
N ALA A 50 0.72 -3.78 1.46
CA ALA A 50 -0.09 -4.91 1.91
C ALA A 50 -1.61 -4.60 1.83
N LEU A 51 -2.02 -3.38 2.20
CA LEU A 51 -3.40 -2.92 2.05
C LEU A 51 -3.83 -2.88 0.56
N MET A 52 -2.98 -2.32 -0.31
CA MET A 52 -3.26 -2.21 -1.74
C MET A 52 -3.41 -3.58 -2.42
N LEU A 53 -2.48 -4.49 -2.17
CA LEU A 53 -2.47 -5.81 -2.81
C LEU A 53 -3.50 -6.76 -2.20
N GLY A 54 -3.75 -6.66 -0.90
CA GLY A 54 -4.67 -7.56 -0.20
C GLY A 54 -6.12 -7.06 -0.22
N ARG A 55 -6.37 -5.91 0.40
CA ARG A 55 -7.72 -5.43 0.68
C ARG A 55 -8.33 -4.63 -0.47
N LEU A 56 -7.51 -3.84 -1.16
CA LEU A 56 -7.96 -3.12 -2.36
C LEU A 56 -7.85 -3.96 -3.63
N ARG A 57 -7.31 -5.19 -3.54
CA ARG A 57 -7.16 -6.16 -4.63
C ARG A 57 -6.56 -5.55 -5.90
N MET A 58 -5.61 -4.65 -5.71
CA MET A 58 -5.01 -3.88 -6.79
C MET A 58 -3.97 -4.74 -7.53
N PRO A 59 -3.90 -4.68 -8.87
CA PRO A 59 -2.80 -5.29 -9.63
C PRO A 59 -1.45 -4.75 -9.17
N ILE A 60 -0.41 -5.59 -9.24
CA ILE A 60 0.93 -5.26 -8.72
C ILE A 60 1.48 -3.98 -9.36
N ASP A 61 1.34 -3.83 -10.67
CA ASP A 61 1.87 -2.67 -11.40
C ASP A 61 1.19 -1.36 -10.97
N THR A 62 -0.14 -1.40 -10.82
CA THR A 62 -0.93 -0.25 -10.34
C THR A 62 -0.59 0.07 -8.88
N ALA A 63 -0.45 -0.95 -8.03
CA ALA A 63 -0.14 -0.78 -6.61
C ALA A 63 1.23 -0.12 -6.40
N ILE A 64 2.24 -0.50 -7.19
CA ILE A 64 3.56 0.14 -7.16
C ILE A 64 3.45 1.61 -7.58
N LYS A 65 2.75 1.90 -8.68
CA LYS A 65 2.60 3.26 -9.19
C LYS A 65 1.89 4.18 -8.19
N GLU A 66 0.77 3.74 -7.65
CA GLU A 66 0.00 4.50 -6.65
C GLU A 66 0.78 4.69 -5.35
N TYR A 67 1.52 3.66 -4.91
CA TYR A 67 2.40 3.77 -3.75
C TYR A 67 3.52 4.80 -3.94
N VAL A 68 4.17 4.83 -5.11
CA VAL A 68 5.19 5.83 -5.42
C VAL A 68 4.58 7.24 -5.39
N GLY A 69 3.40 7.42 -5.97
CA GLY A 69 2.68 8.71 -5.92
C GLY A 69 2.31 9.14 -4.50
N LEU A 70 1.82 8.19 -3.69
CA LEU A 70 1.45 8.44 -2.29
C LEU A 70 2.68 8.82 -1.47
N THR A 71 3.77 8.07 -1.60
CA THR A 71 5.00 8.36 -0.85
C THR A 71 5.60 9.70 -1.26
N GLN A 72 5.60 10.07 -2.54
CA GLN A 72 5.99 11.41 -2.95
C GLN A 72 5.10 12.47 -2.28
N ARG A 73 3.77 12.35 -2.32
CA ARG A 73 2.86 13.36 -1.73
C ARG A 73 3.02 13.50 -0.21
N VAL A 74 3.17 12.38 0.50
CA VAL A 74 3.25 12.35 1.97
C VAL A 74 4.65 12.75 2.46
N PHE A 75 5.70 12.38 1.75
CA PHE A 75 7.11 12.58 2.18
C PHE A 75 7.82 13.73 1.46
N SER A 76 7.17 14.49 0.58
CA SER A 76 7.79 15.58 -0.20
C SER A 76 8.31 16.78 0.61
N LYS A 77 7.93 16.96 1.88
CA LYS A 77 8.33 18.13 2.67
C LYS A 77 9.04 17.74 3.98
N LYS A 78 10.37 17.81 3.98
CA LYS A 78 11.17 17.92 5.22
C LYS A 78 10.89 19.28 5.86
N ARG A 79 10.42 19.31 7.11
CA ARG A 79 10.69 20.45 7.99
C ARG A 79 12.01 20.17 8.71
N PHE A 80 13.01 21.02 8.46
CA PHE A 80 14.22 21.06 9.27
C PHE A 80 13.86 21.71 10.61
N GLY A 81 13.65 20.93 11.67
CA GLY A 81 13.29 21.46 12.98
C GLY A 81 13.11 20.36 14.04
N ARG A 82 13.58 20.63 15.27
CA ARG A 82 13.65 19.71 16.43
C ARG A 82 12.27 19.40 17.07
N THR A 83 11.20 19.27 16.27
CA THR A 83 9.86 18.98 16.77
C THR A 83 9.32 17.68 16.16
N THR A 84 8.89 16.79 17.04
CA THR A 84 8.60 15.36 16.88
C THR A 84 7.44 14.98 15.95
N ASN A 85 6.82 15.93 15.24
CA ASN A 85 5.68 15.68 14.37
C ASN A 85 6.05 15.93 12.90
N VAL A 86 6.65 14.90 12.30
CA VAL A 86 7.27 14.91 10.96
C VAL A 86 6.23 14.79 9.83
N TYR A 87 4.96 14.49 10.14
CA TYR A 87 3.92 14.21 9.13
C TYR A 87 2.64 15.03 9.35
N ARG A 88 2.13 15.64 8.27
CA ARG A 88 0.77 16.18 8.26
C ARG A 88 -0.20 15.01 8.09
N ALA A 89 -0.83 14.59 9.19
CA ALA A 89 -1.86 13.54 9.18
C ALA A 89 -2.91 13.80 8.09
N ASN A 90 -3.34 15.05 7.93
CA ASN A 90 -4.32 15.48 6.94
C ASN A 90 -3.89 15.20 5.48
N VAL A 91 -2.58 15.24 5.18
CA VAL A 91 -2.05 14.96 3.83
C VAL A 91 -2.05 13.46 3.55
N LEU A 92 -1.67 12.65 4.55
CA LEU A 92 -1.75 11.20 4.45
C LEU A 92 -3.20 10.73 4.33
N GLU A 93 -4.09 11.31 5.14
CA GLU A 93 -5.53 11.02 5.09
C GLU A 93 -6.10 11.34 3.71
N ALA A 94 -5.87 12.55 3.19
CA ALA A 94 -6.33 12.93 1.85
C ALA A 94 -5.78 11.99 0.76
N ALA A 95 -4.49 11.64 0.82
CA ALA A 95 -3.89 10.71 -0.12
C ALA A 95 -4.48 9.30 -0.03
N MET A 96 -4.79 8.83 1.18
CA MET A 96 -5.49 7.55 1.39
C MET A 96 -6.91 7.57 0.83
N LYS A 97 -7.67 8.66 1.02
CA LYS A 97 -9.03 8.79 0.48
C LYS A 97 -9.02 8.69 -1.04
N THR A 98 -8.13 9.44 -1.70
CA THR A 98 -7.97 9.36 -3.16
C THR A 98 -7.58 7.97 -3.64
N LEU A 99 -6.74 7.26 -2.87
CA LEU A 99 -6.32 5.90 -3.22
C LEU A 99 -7.47 4.89 -3.13
N ILE A 100 -8.33 5.01 -2.11
CA ILE A 100 -9.53 4.18 -1.96
C ILE A 100 -10.51 4.44 -3.10
N GLU A 101 -10.73 5.71 -3.48
CA GLU A 101 -11.55 6.09 -4.63
C GLU A 101 -10.99 5.52 -5.95
N THR A 102 -9.67 5.60 -6.13
CA THR A 102 -8.99 5.07 -7.33
C THR A 102 -9.12 3.55 -7.44
N ALA A 103 -9.17 2.87 -6.30
CA ALA A 103 -9.43 1.43 -6.24
C ALA A 103 -10.92 1.07 -6.44
N GLY A 104 -11.80 2.05 -6.61
CA GLY A 104 -13.24 1.84 -6.87
C GLY A 104 -14.08 1.64 -5.61
N TYR A 105 -13.55 1.97 -4.43
CA TYR A 105 -14.28 1.85 -3.16
C TYR A 105 -14.79 3.22 -2.68
N PRO A 106 -15.94 3.28 -1.99
CA PRO A 106 -16.38 4.51 -1.35
C PRO A 106 -15.42 4.91 -0.22
N VAL A 107 -15.11 6.20 -0.09
CA VAL A 107 -14.15 6.74 0.89
C VAL A 107 -14.45 6.31 2.33
N ASP A 108 -15.72 6.27 2.70
CA ASP A 108 -16.17 5.95 4.06
C ASP A 108 -16.51 4.46 4.24
N SER A 109 -16.19 3.63 3.25
CA SER A 109 -16.42 2.19 3.35
C SER A 109 -15.50 1.55 4.36
N LEU A 110 -16.12 0.78 5.25
CA LEU A 110 -15.38 -0.04 6.18
C LEU A 110 -14.82 -1.24 5.45
N MET A 111 -13.49 -1.37 5.38
CA MET A 111 -12.78 -2.47 4.71
C MET A 111 -12.83 -3.80 5.50
N ARG A 112 -14.00 -4.11 6.07
CA ARG A 112 -14.28 -5.41 6.70
C ARG A 112 -14.58 -6.44 5.62
N GLY A 113 -14.16 -7.68 5.87
CA GLY A 113 -14.71 -8.80 5.11
C GLY A 113 -16.20 -8.96 5.41
N PRO A 114 -16.93 -9.78 4.63
CA PRO A 114 -18.31 -10.13 4.99
C PRO A 114 -18.37 -10.61 6.44
N ASP A 115 -19.44 -10.28 7.16
CA ASP A 115 -19.63 -10.58 8.59
C ASP A 115 -19.76 -12.09 8.89
N THR A 116 -19.46 -12.95 7.93
CA THR A 116 -19.44 -14.41 8.04
C THR A 116 -18.18 -14.88 8.75
N SER A 117 -17.94 -14.37 9.95
CA SER A 117 -17.02 -15.01 10.90
C SER A 117 -17.84 -15.96 11.79
N GLN A 118 -18.34 -17.05 11.22
CA GLN A 118 -18.57 -18.23 12.05
C GLN A 118 -17.17 -18.82 12.31
N CYS A 119 -16.59 -18.44 13.45
CA CYS A 119 -15.49 -19.19 14.02
C CYS A 119 -16.00 -20.61 14.28
N LEU A 120 -15.47 -21.60 13.56
CA LEU A 120 -15.56 -23.01 13.93
C LEU A 120 -14.54 -23.32 15.03
#